data_AF-A0A3M1Z2U7-F1
#
_entry.id   AF-A0A3M1Z2U7-F1
#
_cell.length_a   1.000
_cell.length_b   1.000
_cell.length_c   1.000
_cell.angle_alpha   90.00
_cell.angle_beta   90.00
_cell.angle_gamma   90.00
#
_symmetry.space_group_name_H-M   'P 1'
#
loop_
_entity.id
_entity.type
_entity.pdbx_description
1 polymer ?
#
loop_
_entity_poly.entity_id
_entity_poly.type
_entity_poly.pdbx_seq_one_letter_code
_entity_poly.pdbx_strand_id
1 'polypeptide(L)'
;MLKRLSRMVRAILFFPIRLILAPFTAIAHARASSAASTAESAPDTPETSDEPYTMTFEDFMENVRELRTRFFRAMIGLVLGTTIGFFLAGPVLEALKGPYCRVVPAGESCALVTLGPTSGIVVYFRVALMIGAILAIPIITYQILMFILPGLTQKERRFVLWSIPPVSVLFIVGAVFAWV
;
A
#
# COMPACT_ATOMS: atom_id res chain seq x y z
N MET A 1 27.50 -10.63 -1.68
CA MET A 1 26.01 -10.73 -1.74
C MET A 1 25.28 -9.46 -1.26
N LEU A 2 25.76 -8.73 -0.25
CA LEU A 2 25.09 -7.53 0.30
C LEU A 2 24.80 -6.39 -0.73
N LYS A 3 25.62 -6.22 -1.77
CA LYS A 3 25.42 -5.19 -2.82
C LYS A 3 24.29 -5.49 -3.83
N ARG A 4 23.79 -6.74 -3.91
CA ARG A 4 22.58 -7.08 -4.69
C ARG A 4 21.33 -6.88 -3.85
N LEU A 5 21.42 -7.21 -2.56
CA LEU A 5 20.36 -7.01 -1.58
C LEU A 5 20.02 -5.51 -1.41
N SER A 6 21.03 -4.63 -1.30
CA SER A 6 20.79 -3.19 -1.19
C SER A 6 20.22 -2.55 -2.46
N ARG A 7 20.47 -3.15 -3.64
CA ARG A 7 19.89 -2.71 -4.92
C ARG A 7 18.42 -3.13 -5.05
N MET A 8 18.05 -4.32 -4.57
CA MET A 8 16.65 -4.76 -4.52
C MET A 8 15.87 -4.01 -3.45
N VAL A 9 16.45 -3.75 -2.28
CA VAL A 9 15.84 -2.93 -1.22
C VAL A 9 15.66 -1.50 -1.71
N ARG A 10 16.64 -0.88 -2.38
CA ARG A 10 16.45 0.42 -3.03
C ARG A 10 15.41 0.35 -4.15
N ALA A 11 15.39 -0.68 -4.97
CA ALA A 11 14.34 -0.83 -5.98
C ALA A 11 12.95 -0.91 -5.33
N ILE A 12 12.77 -1.64 -4.23
CA ILE A 12 11.49 -1.84 -3.53
C ILE A 12 11.09 -0.63 -2.66
N LEU A 13 12.06 0.14 -2.14
CA LEU A 13 11.79 1.39 -1.44
C LEU A 13 11.39 2.51 -2.42
N PHE A 14 11.99 2.53 -3.61
CA PHE A 14 11.79 3.58 -4.63
C PHE A 14 10.76 3.22 -5.70
N PHE A 15 10.37 1.96 -5.89
CA PHE A 15 9.33 1.53 -6.83
C PHE A 15 7.91 1.97 -6.44
N PRO A 16 7.44 1.84 -5.18
CA PRO A 16 6.18 2.42 -4.77
C PRO A 16 6.24 3.95 -4.84
N ILE A 17 7.36 4.58 -4.47
CA ILE A 17 7.57 6.03 -4.62
C ILE A 17 7.48 6.47 -6.09
N ARG A 18 8.10 5.73 -7.03
CA ARG A 18 8.02 5.99 -8.47
C ARG A 18 6.63 5.72 -9.04
N LEU A 19 5.91 4.71 -8.55
CA LEU A 19 4.54 4.40 -8.97
C LEU A 19 3.54 5.44 -8.44
N ILE A 20 3.81 6.02 -7.27
CA ILE A 20 3.04 7.12 -6.66
C ILE A 20 3.31 8.47 -7.37
N LEU A 21 4.54 8.72 -7.86
CA LEU A 21 4.87 9.92 -8.66
C LEU A 21 4.48 9.81 -10.15
N ALA A 22 4.34 8.60 -10.70
CA ALA A 22 4.00 8.37 -12.11
C ALA A 22 2.72 9.07 -12.61
N PRO A 23 1.58 9.07 -11.87
CA PRO A 23 0.41 9.85 -12.30
C PRO A 23 0.68 11.36 -12.27
N PHE A 24 1.57 11.85 -11.40
CA PHE A 24 1.95 13.27 -11.30
C PHE A 24 2.78 13.73 -12.53
N THR A 25 3.70 12.90 -13.02
CA THR A 25 4.47 13.17 -14.25
C THR A 25 3.63 13.04 -15.51
N ALA A 26 2.66 12.12 -15.53
CA ALA A 26 1.76 11.95 -16.67
C ALA A 26 0.81 13.14 -16.85
N ILE A 27 0.32 13.73 -15.74
CA ILE A 27 -0.55 14.92 -15.78
C ILE A 27 0.22 16.17 -16.25
N ALA A 28 1.53 16.26 -16.01
CA ALA A 28 2.37 17.36 -16.51
C ALA A 28 2.52 17.34 -18.05
N HIS A 29 2.66 16.15 -18.66
CA HIS A 29 2.73 16.01 -20.13
C HIS A 29 1.36 16.15 -20.82
N ALA A 30 0.28 15.68 -20.18
CA ALA A 30 -1.08 15.87 -20.70
C ALA A 30 -1.46 17.36 -20.82
N ARG A 31 -0.91 18.22 -19.95
CA ARG A 31 -1.11 19.67 -19.99
C ARG A 31 -0.51 20.34 -21.24
N ALA A 32 0.55 19.78 -21.82
CA ALA A 32 1.14 20.27 -23.06
C ALA A 32 0.31 19.89 -24.30
N SER A 33 -0.33 18.71 -24.28
CA SER A 33 -1.18 18.23 -25.39
C SER A 33 -2.61 18.76 -25.32
N SER A 34 -3.15 18.98 -24.12
CA SER A 34 -4.53 19.44 -23.92
C SER A 34 -4.69 20.93 -24.23
N ALA A 35 -3.65 21.75 -24.13
CA ALA A 35 -3.71 23.17 -24.52
C ALA A 35 -3.92 23.36 -26.04
N ALA A 36 -3.60 22.35 -26.86
CA ALA A 36 -3.81 22.38 -28.31
C ALA A 36 -5.19 21.84 -28.74
N SER A 37 -5.99 21.27 -27.83
CA SER A 37 -7.24 20.56 -28.15
C SER A 37 -8.47 21.15 -27.44
N THR A 38 -8.43 22.44 -27.09
CA THR A 38 -9.57 23.16 -26.47
C THR A 38 -10.30 24.06 -27.47
N ALA A 39 -10.03 23.93 -28.78
CA ALA A 39 -10.63 24.81 -29.79
C ALA A 39 -11.85 24.22 -30.51
N GLU A 40 -12.17 22.93 -30.37
CA GLU A 40 -13.22 22.31 -31.19
C GLU A 40 -14.24 21.56 -30.31
N SER A 41 -15.50 21.98 -30.41
CA SER A 41 -16.72 21.31 -29.93
C SER A 41 -17.09 21.42 -28.43
N ALA A 42 -17.76 22.52 -28.10
CA ALA A 42 -19.03 22.47 -27.35
C ALA A 42 -20.10 23.11 -28.25
N PRO A 43 -21.42 22.90 -28.05
CA PRO A 43 -22.09 22.11 -27.01
C PRO A 43 -23.13 21.10 -27.59
N ASP A 44 -23.61 20.16 -26.77
CA ASP A 44 -24.97 19.64 -26.95
C ASP A 44 -25.50 19.07 -25.62
N THR A 45 -26.59 19.66 -25.15
CA THR A 45 -27.53 19.12 -24.14
C THR A 45 -28.83 18.87 -24.88
N PRO A 46 -29.41 17.67 -24.76
CA PRO A 46 -30.56 17.49 -23.84
C PRO A 46 -30.53 16.04 -23.25
N GLU A 47 -31.30 15.55 -22.28
CA GLU A 47 -32.62 15.84 -21.73
C GLU A 47 -32.65 15.43 -20.25
N THR A 48 -33.36 16.20 -19.44
CA THR A 48 -33.94 15.80 -18.16
C THR A 48 -35.00 14.73 -18.42
N SER A 49 -34.76 13.49 -17.96
CA SER A 49 -35.81 12.47 -17.82
C SER A 49 -36.01 12.19 -16.33
N ASP A 50 -37.16 12.62 -15.82
CA ASP A 50 -37.63 12.41 -14.45
C ASP A 50 -38.08 10.95 -14.24
N GLU A 51 -37.18 9.98 -14.44
CA GLU A 51 -37.38 8.62 -13.93
C GLU A 51 -37.09 8.63 -12.43
N PRO A 52 -37.95 8.05 -11.58
CA PRO A 52 -37.66 7.93 -10.16
C PRO A 52 -36.31 7.22 -10.01
N TYR A 53 -35.32 7.90 -9.44
CA TYR A 53 -34.03 7.33 -9.03
C TYR A 53 -34.32 6.26 -7.97
N THR A 54 -34.78 5.10 -8.39
CA THR A 54 -34.76 3.90 -7.59
C THR A 54 -33.29 3.53 -7.51
N MET A 55 -32.69 3.58 -6.32
CA MET A 55 -31.40 2.93 -6.10
C MET A 55 -31.63 1.46 -6.42
N THR A 56 -31.35 1.08 -7.66
CA THR A 56 -31.65 -0.25 -8.14
C THR A 56 -30.69 -1.21 -7.45
N PHE A 57 -31.13 -2.45 -7.21
CA PHE A 57 -30.24 -3.50 -6.72
C PHE A 57 -29.03 -3.69 -7.66
N GLU A 58 -29.14 -3.26 -8.91
CA GLU A 58 -28.08 -3.29 -9.91
C GLU A 58 -26.90 -2.36 -9.54
N ASP A 59 -27.14 -1.12 -9.10
CA ASP A 59 -26.09 -0.18 -8.66
C ASP A 59 -25.33 -0.71 -7.43
N PHE A 60 -26.04 -1.28 -6.46
CA PHE A 60 -25.40 -1.91 -5.29
C PHE A 60 -24.52 -3.10 -5.71
N MET A 61 -25.02 -3.95 -6.60
CA MET A 61 -24.29 -5.10 -7.10
C MET A 61 -23.05 -4.70 -7.90
N GLU A 62 -23.09 -3.57 -8.62
CA GLU A 62 -21.95 -3.03 -9.34
C GLU A 62 -20.83 -2.55 -8.38
N ASN A 63 -21.17 -1.81 -7.32
CA ASN A 63 -20.21 -1.43 -6.29
C ASN A 63 -19.56 -2.65 -5.59
N VAL A 64 -20.32 -3.71 -5.31
CA VAL A 64 -19.80 -4.95 -4.72
C VAL A 64 -18.86 -5.70 -5.70
N ARG A 65 -19.12 -5.62 -7.01
CA ARG A 65 -18.20 -6.18 -8.03
C ARG A 65 -16.88 -5.41 -8.07
N GLU A 66 -16.92 -4.09 -7.90
CA GLU A 66 -15.70 -3.29 -7.79
C GLU A 66 -14.91 -3.66 -6.52
N LEU A 67 -15.57 -3.79 -5.36
CA LEU A 67 -14.95 -4.25 -4.11
C LEU A 67 -14.15 -5.53 -4.29
N ARG A 68 -14.77 -6.54 -4.91
CA ARG A 68 -14.14 -7.84 -5.13
C ARG A 68 -12.85 -7.70 -5.91
N THR A 69 -12.88 -6.94 -7.01
CA THR A 69 -11.72 -6.75 -7.88
C THR A 69 -10.60 -5.99 -7.16
N ARG A 70 -10.95 -4.97 -6.38
CA ARG A 70 -10.01 -4.20 -5.54
C ARG A 70 -9.40 -5.06 -4.44
N PHE A 71 -10.21 -5.87 -3.78
CA PHE A 71 -9.79 -6.80 -2.73
C PHE A 71 -8.79 -7.82 -3.26
N PHE A 72 -9.05 -8.44 -4.43
CA PHE A 72 -8.09 -9.36 -5.04
C PHE A 72 -6.76 -8.68 -5.40
N ARG A 73 -6.80 -7.45 -5.92
CA ARG A 73 -5.59 -6.65 -6.16
C ARG A 73 -4.82 -6.35 -4.87
N ALA A 74 -5.52 -6.01 -3.79
CA ALA A 74 -4.91 -5.80 -2.47
C ALA A 74 -4.29 -7.09 -1.90
N MET A 75 -4.97 -8.23 -2.04
CA MET A 75 -4.46 -9.55 -1.67
C MET A 75 -3.18 -9.91 -2.44
N ILE A 76 -3.13 -9.66 -3.76
CA ILE A 76 -1.92 -9.86 -4.56
C ILE A 76 -0.77 -9.00 -4.02
N GLY A 77 -1.05 -7.73 -3.72
CA GLY A 77 -0.07 -6.84 -3.08
C GLY A 77 0.44 -7.37 -1.74
N LEU A 78 -0.45 -7.92 -0.90
CA LEU A 78 -0.10 -8.52 0.38
C LEU A 78 0.73 -9.79 0.22
N VAL A 79 0.40 -10.66 -0.73
CA VAL A 79 1.17 -11.88 -1.01
C VAL A 79 2.57 -11.53 -1.50
N LEU A 80 2.69 -10.57 -2.42
CA LEU A 80 3.98 -10.07 -2.89
C LEU A 80 4.79 -9.43 -1.75
N GLY A 81 4.14 -8.60 -0.93
CA GLY A 81 4.73 -8.00 0.27
C GLY A 81 5.24 -9.07 1.24
N THR A 82 4.43 -10.08 1.54
CA THR A 82 4.78 -11.21 2.42
C THR A 82 5.92 -12.04 1.86
N THR A 83 5.94 -12.29 0.55
CA THR A 83 7.04 -13.00 -0.11
C THR A 83 8.35 -12.24 0.07
N ILE A 84 8.34 -10.92 -0.09
CA ILE A 84 9.51 -10.06 0.19
C ILE A 84 9.84 -10.08 1.70
N GLY A 85 8.83 -9.96 2.55
CA GLY A 85 8.95 -10.01 4.01
C GLY A 85 9.59 -11.29 4.51
N PHE A 86 9.33 -12.43 3.85
CA PHE A 86 9.96 -13.71 4.15
C PHE A 86 11.48 -13.66 3.97
N PHE A 87 11.98 -13.05 2.89
CA PHE A 87 13.42 -12.86 2.69
C PHE A 87 14.03 -11.85 3.68
N LEU A 88 13.24 -10.88 4.16
CA LEU A 88 13.68 -9.87 5.14
C LEU A 88 13.57 -10.34 6.60
N ALA A 89 12.78 -11.38 6.88
CA ALA A 89 12.49 -11.82 8.24
C ALA A 89 13.75 -12.24 9.01
N GLY A 90 14.72 -12.88 8.34
CA GLY A 90 16.00 -13.28 8.96
C GLY A 90 16.80 -12.09 9.48
N PRO A 91 17.18 -11.12 8.62
CA PRO A 91 17.89 -9.90 9.03
C PRO A 91 17.14 -9.09 10.10
N VAL A 92 15.81 -9.01 10.00
CA VAL A 92 15.00 -8.31 11.00
C VAL A 92 15.06 -9.03 12.35
N LEU A 93 14.91 -10.35 12.40
CA LEU A 93 15.03 -11.12 13.65
C LEU A 93 16.40 -10.92 14.31
N GLU A 94 17.47 -10.85 13.53
CA GLU A 94 18.81 -10.57 14.03
C GLU A 94 18.93 -9.15 14.59
N ALA A 95 18.35 -8.17 13.89
CA ALA A 95 18.29 -6.79 14.37
C ALA A 95 17.46 -6.65 15.67
N LEU A 96 16.38 -7.42 15.85
CA LEU A 96 15.59 -7.44 17.10
C LEU A 96 16.36 -8.04 18.29
N LYS A 97 17.29 -8.98 18.05
CA LYS A 97 18.11 -9.56 19.14
C LYS A 97 19.04 -8.52 19.76
N GLY A 98 19.48 -7.52 18.98
CA GLY A 98 20.36 -6.44 19.45
C GLY A 98 19.85 -5.71 20.70
N PRO A 99 18.68 -5.02 20.65
CA PRO A 99 18.12 -4.35 21.82
C PRO A 99 17.72 -5.35 22.91
N TYR A 100 17.25 -6.54 22.56
CA TYR A 100 16.91 -7.58 23.54
C TYR A 100 18.11 -7.97 24.41
N CYS A 101 19.30 -8.18 23.83
CA CYS A 101 20.50 -8.51 24.61
C CYS A 101 21.02 -7.37 25.49
N ARG A 102 20.56 -6.13 25.30
CA ARG A 102 20.98 -4.99 26.14
C ARG A 102 20.19 -4.88 27.44
N VAL A 103 18.97 -5.43 27.49
CA VAL A 103 18.11 -5.44 28.68
C VAL A 103 18.22 -6.73 29.49
N VAL A 104 18.78 -7.80 28.91
CA VAL A 104 19.02 -9.06 29.64
C VAL A 104 20.21 -8.89 30.60
N PRO A 105 20.07 -9.25 31.89
CA PRO A 105 21.15 -9.13 32.87
C PRO A 105 22.37 -9.99 32.49
N ALA A 106 23.57 -9.44 32.73
CA ALA A 106 24.83 -10.11 32.46
C ALA A 106 24.95 -11.41 33.28
N GLY A 107 24.74 -12.56 32.63
CA GLY A 107 24.80 -13.88 33.28
C GLY A 107 23.95 -14.96 32.61
N GLU A 108 22.90 -14.56 31.89
CA GLU A 108 22.09 -15.47 31.06
C GLU A 108 22.56 -15.43 29.60
N SER A 109 22.64 -16.60 28.95
CA SER A 109 22.90 -16.66 27.52
C SER A 109 21.80 -15.91 26.77
N CYS A 110 22.14 -14.79 26.12
CA CYS A 110 21.23 -14.03 25.28
C CYS A 110 20.86 -14.86 24.03
N ALA A 111 19.96 -15.81 24.21
CA ALA A 111 19.47 -16.71 23.20
C ALA A 111 17.95 -16.66 23.21
N LEU A 112 17.35 -16.56 22.03
CA LEU A 112 15.91 -16.75 21.90
C LEU A 112 15.61 -18.21 22.18
N VAL A 113 15.07 -18.49 23.37
CA VAL A 113 14.68 -19.85 23.77
C VAL A 113 13.40 -20.22 23.03
N THR A 114 13.42 -21.37 22.38
CA THR A 114 12.24 -21.92 21.72
C THR A 114 11.43 -22.73 22.73
N LEU A 115 10.27 -22.19 23.12
CA LEU A 115 9.37 -22.80 24.11
C LEU A 115 8.66 -24.06 23.58
N GLY A 116 8.74 -24.34 22.28
CA GLY A 116 8.23 -25.56 21.67
C GLY A 116 8.84 -25.85 20.30
N PRO A 117 8.65 -27.05 19.76
CA PRO A 117 9.26 -27.47 18.49
C PRO A 117 8.79 -26.60 17.31
N THR A 118 7.59 -26.03 17.38
CA THR A 118 7.01 -25.17 16.34
C THR A 118 7.12 -23.68 16.65
N SER A 119 7.60 -23.27 17.82
CA SER A 119 7.58 -21.85 18.20
C SER A 119 8.51 -21.01 17.31
N GLY A 120 9.66 -21.55 16.92
CA GLY A 120 10.62 -20.87 16.05
C GLY A 120 10.06 -20.59 14.65
N ILE A 121 9.42 -21.58 14.02
CA ILE A 121 8.85 -21.43 12.68
C ILE A 121 7.66 -20.46 12.69
N VAL A 122 6.80 -20.52 13.73
CA VAL A 122 5.65 -19.62 13.87
C VAL A 122 6.09 -18.17 14.05
N VAL A 123 7.11 -17.91 14.88
CA VAL A 123 7.67 -16.56 15.05
C VAL A 123 8.24 -16.04 13.74
N TYR A 124 8.99 -16.87 13.01
CA TYR A 124 9.55 -16.48 11.72
C TYR A 124 8.46 -16.09 10.71
N PHE A 125 7.42 -16.91 10.55
CA PHE A 125 6.29 -16.60 9.67
C PHE A 125 5.50 -15.36 10.13
N ARG A 126 5.30 -15.18 11.44
CA ARG A 126 4.66 -13.98 11.99
C ARG A 126 5.43 -12.72 11.62
N VAL A 127 6.75 -12.74 11.77
CA VAL A 127 7.61 -11.59 11.43
C VAL A 127 7.61 -11.34 9.92
N ALA A 128 7.71 -12.39 9.10
CA ALA A 128 7.60 -12.29 7.65
C ALA A 128 6.27 -11.64 7.20
N LEU A 129 5.15 -12.06 7.79
CA LEU A 129 3.83 -11.50 7.54
C LEU A 129 3.72 -10.05 7.99
N MET A 130 4.25 -9.70 9.16
CA MET A 130 4.25 -8.32 9.67
C MET A 130 5.03 -7.39 8.73
N ILE A 131 6.25 -7.77 8.34
CA ILE A 131 7.06 -7.00 7.39
C ILE A 131 6.34 -6.90 6.04
N GLY A 132 5.76 -8.00 5.57
CA GLY A 132 5.02 -8.02 4.33
C GLY A 132 3.79 -7.11 4.34
N ALA A 133 3.06 -7.07 5.44
CA ALA A 133 1.93 -6.18 5.64
C ALA A 133 2.38 -4.71 5.64
N ILE A 134 3.47 -4.37 6.33
CA ILE A 134 4.07 -3.03 6.32
C ILE A 134 4.39 -2.59 4.88
N LEU A 135 4.98 -3.47 4.07
CA LEU A 135 5.29 -3.18 2.67
C LEU A 135 4.04 -3.10 1.78
N ALA A 136 2.99 -3.86 2.10
CA ALA A 136 1.75 -3.91 1.33
C ALA A 136 0.78 -2.76 1.64
N ILE A 137 0.89 -2.12 2.81
CA ILE A 137 0.02 -1.02 3.24
C ILE A 137 -0.17 0.10 2.21
N PRO A 138 0.86 0.67 1.54
CA PRO A 138 0.62 1.70 0.52
C PRO A 138 -0.28 1.22 -0.63
N ILE A 139 -0.15 -0.05 -1.03
CA ILE A 139 -0.97 -0.67 -2.07
C ILE A 139 -2.40 -0.89 -1.56
N ILE A 140 -2.54 -1.42 -0.34
CA ILE A 140 -3.84 -1.70 0.28
C ILE A 140 -4.62 -0.39 0.46
N THR A 141 -3.97 0.64 1.03
CA THR A 141 -4.56 1.97 1.21
C THR A 141 -5.01 2.57 -0.12
N TYR A 142 -4.21 2.46 -1.17
CA TYR A 142 -4.61 2.91 -2.51
C TYR A 142 -5.88 2.21 -3.01
N GLN A 143 -5.96 0.88 -2.89
CA GLN A 143 -7.14 0.14 -3.37
C GLN A 143 -8.39 0.43 -2.54
N ILE A 144 -8.25 0.63 -1.23
CA ILE A 144 -9.37 1.02 -0.35
C ILE A 144 -9.90 2.40 -0.74
N LEU A 145 -9.02 3.39 -0.92
CA LEU A 145 -9.43 4.74 -1.32
C LEU A 145 -10.06 4.74 -2.72
N MET A 146 -9.59 3.88 -3.62
CA MET A 146 -10.16 3.74 -4.96
C MET A 146 -11.53 3.08 -4.99
N PHE A 147 -11.87 2.28 -3.99
CA PHE A 147 -13.23 1.79 -3.80
C PHE A 147 -14.19 2.89 -3.29
N ILE A 148 -13.69 3.84 -2.49
CA ILE A 148 -14.51 4.93 -1.93
C ILE A 148 -14.77 6.03 -2.98
N LEU A 149 -13.81 6.23 -3.90
CA LEU A 149 -13.83 7.22 -4.97
C LEU A 149 -15.12 7.34 -5.82
N PRO A 150 -15.83 6.27 -6.24
CA PRO A 150 -17.09 6.40 -6.99
C PRO A 150 -18.19 7.16 -6.25
N GLY A 151 -18.14 7.20 -4.91
CA GLY A 151 -19.12 7.94 -4.09
C GLY A 151 -18.82 9.43 -3.91
N LEU A 152 -17.73 9.96 -4.50
CA LEU A 152 -17.27 11.33 -4.28
C LEU A 152 -17.43 12.22 -5.52
N THR A 153 -17.57 13.52 -5.28
CA THR A 153 -17.57 14.51 -6.37
C THR A 153 -16.19 14.61 -7.03
N GLN A 154 -16.14 15.04 -8.30
CA GLN A 154 -14.89 15.18 -9.07
C GLN A 154 -13.83 16.06 -8.37
N LYS A 155 -14.27 17.08 -7.62
CA LYS A 155 -13.38 17.98 -6.86
C LYS A 155 -12.79 17.27 -5.62
N GLU A 156 -13.60 16.52 -4.88
CA GLU A 156 -13.18 15.81 -3.65
C GLU A 156 -12.29 14.62 -3.96
N ARG A 157 -12.57 13.91 -5.07
CA ARG A 157 -11.72 12.84 -5.60
C ARG A 157 -10.26 13.25 -5.69
N ARG A 158 -9.98 14.49 -6.10
CA ARG A 158 -8.60 15.02 -6.21
C ARG A 158 -7.92 15.16 -4.85
N PHE A 159 -8.64 15.61 -3.82
CA PHE A 159 -8.10 15.72 -2.46
C PHE A 159 -7.76 14.34 -1.87
N VAL A 160 -8.64 13.36 -2.07
CA VAL A 160 -8.40 11.97 -1.65
C VAL A 160 -7.17 11.37 -2.33
N LEU A 161 -6.98 11.63 -3.63
CA LEU A 161 -5.79 11.17 -4.34
C LEU A 161 -4.51 11.86 -3.84
N TRP A 162 -4.60 13.13 -3.42
CA TRP A 162 -3.47 13.88 -2.86
C TRP A 162 -3.12 13.49 -1.42
N SER A 163 -4.01 12.83 -0.68
CA SER A 163 -3.73 12.38 0.70
C SER A 163 -2.96 11.05 0.77
N ILE A 164 -2.86 10.29 -0.32
CA ILE A 164 -2.17 8.99 -0.35
C ILE A 164 -0.66 9.10 0.00
N PRO A 165 0.12 10.04 -0.58
CA PRO A 165 1.52 10.20 -0.23
C PRO A 165 1.76 10.49 1.26
N PRO A 166 1.11 11.49 1.90
CA PRO A 166 1.33 11.76 3.31
C PRO A 166 0.89 10.60 4.21
N VAL A 167 -0.18 9.87 3.88
CA VAL A 167 -0.56 8.64 4.62
C VAL A 167 0.53 7.58 4.54
N SER A 168 1.10 7.37 3.35
CA SER A 168 2.18 6.41 3.15
C SER A 168 3.46 6.81 3.90
N VAL A 169 3.80 8.10 3.89
CA VAL A 169 4.95 8.64 4.64
C VAL A 169 4.72 8.50 6.14
N LEU A 170 3.54 8.89 6.64
CA LEU A 170 3.20 8.80 8.06
C LEU A 170 3.26 7.35 8.55
N PHE A 171 2.84 6.39 7.73
CA PHE A 171 2.94 4.98 8.04
C PHE A 171 4.40 4.53 8.20
N ILE A 172 5.29 4.94 7.28
CA ILE A 172 6.74 4.63 7.38
C ILE A 172 7.33 5.28 8.63
N VAL A 173 6.99 6.53 8.92
CA VAL A 173 7.42 7.22 10.14
C VAL A 173 6.95 6.47 11.39
N GLY A 174 5.70 6.02 11.43
CA GLY A 174 5.16 5.21 12.53
C GLY A 174 5.88 3.87 12.69
N ALA A 175 6.20 3.19 11.58
CA ALA A 175 6.95 1.93 11.60
C ALA A 175 8.38 2.11 12.13
N VAL A 176 9.06 3.19 11.74
CA VAL A 176 10.39 3.55 12.26
C VAL A 176 10.31 3.97 13.72
N PHE A 177 9.29 4.74 14.11
CA PHE A 177 9.08 5.14 15.49
C PHE A 177 8.84 3.94 16.41
N ALA A 178 8.08 2.94 15.97
CA ALA A 178 7.87 1.71 16.74
C ALA A 178 9.13 0.84 16.86
N TRP A 179 10.12 1.04 15.99
CA TRP A 179 11.41 0.34 16.03
C TRP A 179 12.40 0.98 17.02
N VAL A 180 12.39 2.31 17.11
CA VAL A 180 13.32 3.11 17.94
C VAL A 180 12.94 3.01 19.41
#